data_AF-A0A2X3FI89-F1
#
_entry.id   AF-A0A2X3FI89-F1
#
_cell.length_a   1.000
_cell.length_b   1.000
_cell.length_c   1.000
_cell.angle_alpha   90.00
_cell.angle_beta   90.00
_cell.angle_gamma   90.00
#
_symmetry.space_group_name_H-M   'P 1'
#
loop_
_entity.id
_entity.type
_entity.pdbx_description
1 polymer ?
#
loop_
_entity_poly.entity_id
_entity_poly.type
_entity_poly.pdbx_seq_one_letter_code
_entity_poly.pdbx_strand_id
1 'polypeptide(L)'
;MKCHLFKTRYYAALMPDPSIIRVEDTYYIANSTFEWFPGVRLHESKDLKNWNLLPSPLSTTTLLDMKGNPSSGGIWAPALSWADGQFWLVYTDVKVTEGAFKDMTNYLTTAKDIRGPWSDPIKLNGVGFDASLFHDDDGRKYIVQQTWDHREYHHPFDGITLTELDTNTLKLMPETARTIYRGTAVALVEGPHLYKLNGYYYLFAAQGGTVFTHQEVVARSKTLRGRQLRNRAG
;
A
#
# COMPACT_ATOMS: atom_id res chain seq x y z
N MET A 1 -32.01 1.85 -11.23
CA MET A 1 -30.75 2.46 -10.74
C MET A 1 -29.99 3.04 -11.93
N LYS A 2 -29.86 4.38 -12.03
CA LYS A 2 -29.04 4.99 -13.09
C LYS A 2 -27.58 4.96 -12.64
N CYS A 3 -26.79 4.05 -13.21
CA CYS A 3 -25.34 4.09 -13.11
C CYS A 3 -24.87 5.39 -13.77
N HIS A 4 -24.49 6.38 -12.98
CA HIS A 4 -23.84 7.58 -13.50
C HIS A 4 -22.38 7.19 -13.75
N LEU A 5 -22.01 6.97 -15.02
CA LEU A 5 -20.60 6.87 -15.38
C LEU A 5 -19.93 8.21 -15.05
N PHE A 6 -19.14 8.23 -13.98
CA PHE A 6 -18.22 9.32 -13.74
C PHE A 6 -17.09 9.21 -14.78
N LYS A 7 -17.15 10.02 -15.84
CA LYS A 7 -16.01 10.22 -16.73
C LYS A 7 -15.01 11.11 -15.98
N THR A 8 -14.17 10.50 -15.16
CA THR A 8 -13.07 11.18 -14.50
C THR A 8 -12.08 11.65 -15.58
N ARG A 9 -11.66 12.91 -15.52
CA ARG A 9 -10.49 13.36 -16.30
C ARG A 9 -9.27 13.05 -15.44
N TYR A 10 -9.01 11.75 -15.28
CA TYR A 10 -7.73 11.25 -14.83
C TYR A 10 -6.81 11.31 -16.06
N TYR A 11 -5.85 12.23 -16.06
CA TYR A 11 -4.98 12.44 -17.22
C TYR A 11 -4.23 11.13 -17.56
N ALA A 12 -4.19 10.78 -18.85
CA ALA A 12 -3.61 9.55 -19.39
C ALA A 12 -2.08 9.54 -19.30
N ALA A 13 -1.54 9.40 -18.09
CA ALA A 13 -0.13 9.19 -17.82
C ALA A 13 0.05 7.91 -16.99
N LEU A 14 1.30 7.41 -16.89
CA LEU A 14 1.69 6.32 -15.99
C LEU A 14 1.29 6.71 -14.56
N MET A 15 0.20 6.12 -14.05
CA MET A 15 -0.37 6.31 -12.72
C MET A 15 -0.86 4.96 -12.17
N PRO A 16 0.04 4.00 -11.92
CA PRO A 16 -0.31 2.71 -11.38
C PRO A 16 -0.62 2.78 -9.88
N ASP A 17 -1.19 1.72 -9.35
CA ASP A 17 -1.35 1.47 -7.91
C ASP A 17 -1.95 2.64 -7.11
N PRO A 18 -3.18 3.09 -7.44
CA PRO A 18 -3.78 4.24 -6.79
C PRO A 18 -4.16 3.95 -5.33
N SER A 19 -3.50 4.61 -4.38
CA SER A 19 -3.91 4.63 -2.97
C SER A 19 -4.70 5.91 -2.68
N ILE A 20 -6.03 5.76 -2.54
CA ILE A 20 -6.96 6.85 -2.32
C ILE A 20 -7.32 7.03 -0.84
N ILE A 21 -7.33 8.28 -0.37
CA ILE A 21 -7.88 8.66 0.93
C ILE A 21 -8.76 9.89 0.82
N ARG A 22 -9.51 10.14 1.90
CA ARG A 22 -10.29 11.37 2.08
C ARG A 22 -9.92 12.03 3.40
N VAL A 23 -9.64 13.33 3.37
CA VAL A 23 -9.49 14.19 4.55
C VAL A 23 -10.51 15.31 4.43
N GLU A 24 -11.44 15.37 5.38
CA GLU A 24 -12.56 16.32 5.36
C GLU A 24 -13.36 16.26 4.05
N ASP A 25 -13.29 17.28 3.20
CA ASP A 25 -13.96 17.40 1.90
C ASP A 25 -13.03 17.17 0.70
N THR A 26 -11.77 16.77 0.95
CA THR A 26 -10.74 16.61 -0.08
C THR A 26 -10.31 15.15 -0.21
N TYR A 27 -10.17 14.70 -1.44
CA TYR A 27 -9.66 13.38 -1.79
C TYR A 27 -8.24 13.49 -2.29
N TYR A 28 -7.40 12.52 -1.93
CA TYR A 28 -6.01 12.44 -2.37
C TYR A 28 -5.75 11.07 -2.97
N ILE A 29 -4.93 11.01 -4.01
CA ILE A 29 -4.42 9.76 -4.56
C ILE A 29 -2.90 9.81 -4.62
N ALA A 30 -2.25 8.77 -4.10
CA ALA A 30 -0.85 8.46 -4.31
C ALA A 30 -0.72 7.35 -5.35
N ASN A 31 0.20 7.52 -6.31
CA ASN A 31 0.53 6.53 -7.33
C ASN A 31 2.02 6.18 -7.28
N SER A 32 2.35 4.94 -7.65
CA SER A 32 3.73 4.48 -7.82
C SER A 32 4.45 5.25 -8.94
N THR A 33 5.78 5.36 -8.83
CA THR A 33 6.62 6.08 -9.78
C THR A 33 7.83 5.27 -10.25
N PHE A 34 8.06 4.09 -9.67
CA PHE A 34 9.21 3.24 -9.96
C PHE A 34 10.54 4.02 -9.88
N GLU A 35 11.35 3.99 -10.93
CA GLU A 35 12.64 4.69 -11.03
C GLU A 35 12.53 6.21 -11.26
N TRP A 36 11.33 6.74 -11.50
CA TRP A 36 11.14 8.17 -11.73
C TRP A 36 11.23 8.98 -10.44
N PHE A 37 12.06 10.02 -10.48
CA PHE A 37 12.27 10.96 -9.38
C PHE A 37 11.71 12.35 -9.75
N PRO A 38 11.03 13.07 -8.84
CA PRO A 38 10.77 12.74 -7.43
C PRO A 38 9.72 11.62 -7.27
N GLY A 39 9.81 10.87 -6.17
CA GLY A 39 9.09 9.61 -5.96
C GLY A 39 7.70 9.76 -5.34
N VAL A 40 6.76 8.91 -5.76
CA VAL A 40 5.31 9.00 -5.49
C VAL A 40 4.68 10.23 -6.15
N ARG A 41 3.67 10.00 -6.98
CA ARG A 41 2.87 11.07 -7.58
C ARG A 41 1.62 11.30 -6.75
N LEU A 42 1.40 12.54 -6.31
CA LEU A 42 0.25 12.93 -5.50
C LEU A 42 -0.73 13.79 -6.32
N HIS A 43 -2.02 13.51 -6.16
CA HIS A 43 -3.08 14.35 -6.70
C HIS A 43 -4.11 14.68 -5.61
N GLU A 44 -4.77 15.83 -5.72
CA GLU A 44 -5.92 16.20 -4.91
C GLU A 44 -7.17 16.48 -5.76
N SER A 45 -8.35 16.20 -5.20
CA SER A 45 -9.63 16.49 -5.82
C SER A 45 -10.70 16.80 -4.78
N LYS A 46 -11.67 17.65 -5.12
CA LYS A 46 -12.88 17.90 -4.32
C LYS A 46 -14.10 17.13 -4.83
N ASP A 47 -14.05 16.63 -6.06
CA ASP A 47 -15.21 16.09 -6.78
C ASP A 47 -14.97 14.70 -7.39
N LEU A 48 -13.80 14.09 -7.12
CA LEU A 48 -13.31 12.82 -7.68
C LEU A 48 -13.16 12.82 -9.21
N LYS A 49 -13.42 13.94 -9.89
CA LYS A 49 -13.47 14.06 -11.34
C LYS A 49 -12.31 14.88 -11.88
N ASN A 50 -12.03 16.02 -11.26
CA ASN A 50 -10.96 16.94 -11.61
C ASN A 50 -9.85 16.80 -10.56
N TRP A 51 -8.64 16.50 -11.02
CA TRP A 51 -7.50 16.19 -10.17
C TRP A 51 -6.35 17.18 -10.45
N ASN A 52 -5.83 17.78 -9.38
CA ASN A 52 -4.68 18.68 -9.45
C ASN A 52 -3.44 17.93 -8.97
N LEU A 53 -2.34 18.05 -9.71
CA LEU A 53 -1.04 17.51 -9.32
C LEU A 53 -0.49 18.29 -8.12
N LEU A 54 0.01 17.57 -7.11
CA LEU A 54 0.68 18.11 -5.94
C LEU A 54 2.20 17.91 -6.01
N PRO A 55 2.98 18.67 -5.21
CA PRO A 55 4.39 18.36 -4.98
C PRO A 55 4.56 16.91 -4.53
N SER A 56 5.57 16.25 -5.08
CA SER A 56 5.90 14.87 -4.74
C SER A 56 6.52 14.78 -3.33
N PRO A 57 6.13 13.78 -2.51
CA PRO A 57 6.57 13.67 -1.14
C PRO A 57 8.04 13.25 -1.04
N LEU A 58 8.53 12.41 -1.96
CA LEU A 58 9.91 11.89 -1.95
C LEU A 58 10.79 12.70 -2.89
N SER A 59 11.06 13.95 -2.51
CA SER A 59 11.72 14.94 -3.37
C SER A 59 13.20 15.20 -3.06
N THR A 60 13.78 14.48 -2.09
CA THR A 60 15.20 14.57 -1.72
C THR A 60 15.84 13.19 -1.63
N THR A 61 17.17 13.12 -1.74
CA THR A 61 17.93 11.87 -1.61
C THR A 61 17.91 11.29 -0.19
N THR A 62 17.67 12.11 0.84
CA THR A 62 17.43 11.63 2.20
C THR A 62 16.17 10.78 2.28
N LEU A 63 15.11 11.18 1.57
CA LEU A 63 13.85 10.44 1.50
C LEU A 63 13.94 9.26 0.54
N LEU A 64 14.67 9.41 -0.56
CA LEU A 64 14.74 8.40 -1.61
C LEU A 64 16.02 8.49 -2.44
N ASP A 65 16.91 7.51 -2.28
CA ASP A 65 18.08 7.33 -3.14
C ASP A 65 17.93 6.08 -4.02
N MET A 66 17.66 6.32 -5.30
CA MET A 66 17.47 5.27 -6.32
C MET A 66 18.64 5.20 -7.31
N LYS A 67 19.79 5.83 -7.01
CA LYS A 67 20.93 5.75 -7.91
C LYS A 67 21.36 4.28 -8.08
N GLY A 68 21.29 3.78 -9.30
CA GLY A 68 21.65 2.40 -9.64
C GLY A 68 20.52 1.38 -9.48
N ASN A 69 19.28 1.81 -9.18
CA ASN A 69 18.12 0.92 -9.22
C ASN A 69 17.90 0.35 -10.63
N PRO A 70 17.38 -0.89 -10.74
CA PRO A 70 17.00 -1.45 -12.03
C PRO A 70 15.79 -0.73 -12.62
N SER A 71 15.57 -0.89 -13.92
CA SER A 71 14.32 -0.47 -14.56
C SER A 71 13.12 -1.13 -13.88
N SER A 72 12.05 -0.35 -13.68
CA SER A 72 10.87 -0.76 -12.90
C SER A 72 11.17 -1.14 -11.43
N GLY A 73 12.36 -0.84 -10.90
CA GLY A 73 12.65 -0.87 -9.48
C GLY A 73 12.15 0.39 -8.78
N GLY A 74 12.73 0.73 -7.63
CA GLY A 74 12.37 1.96 -6.92
C GLY A 74 10.97 1.90 -6.33
N ILE A 75 10.18 2.98 -6.53
CA ILE A 75 8.90 3.20 -5.87
C ILE A 75 7.78 2.33 -6.44
N TRP A 76 7.55 1.19 -5.81
CA TRP A 76 6.36 0.35 -6.02
C TRP A 76 5.15 0.91 -5.25
N ALA A 77 4.04 0.17 -5.23
CA ALA A 77 2.74 0.62 -4.74
C ALA A 77 2.83 1.36 -3.38
N PRO A 78 2.54 2.67 -3.33
CA PRO A 78 2.51 3.41 -2.09
C PRO A 78 1.18 3.19 -1.37
N ALA A 79 1.16 3.38 -0.06
CA ALA A 79 -0.06 3.47 0.72
C ALA A 79 -0.11 4.80 1.47
N LEU A 80 -1.04 5.66 1.05
CA LEU A 80 -1.34 6.92 1.73
C LEU A 80 -2.48 6.69 2.73
N SER A 81 -2.36 7.25 3.92
CA SER A 81 -3.36 7.17 4.99
C SER A 81 -3.40 8.46 5.81
N TRP A 82 -4.51 8.72 6.49
CA TRP A 82 -4.69 9.88 7.36
C TRP A 82 -5.24 9.41 8.70
N ALA A 83 -4.51 9.72 9.77
CA ALA A 83 -4.93 9.48 11.14
C ALA A 83 -4.15 10.40 12.07
N ASP A 84 -4.72 10.68 13.25
CA ASP A 84 -4.08 11.46 14.31
C ASP A 84 -3.60 12.86 13.86
N GLY A 85 -4.34 13.47 12.92
CA GLY A 85 -4.05 14.82 12.44
C GLY A 85 -2.85 14.92 11.49
N GLN A 86 -2.41 13.80 10.89
CA GLN A 86 -1.31 13.80 9.93
C GLN A 86 -1.49 12.74 8.84
N PHE A 87 -0.83 12.97 7.70
CA PHE A 87 -0.65 12.02 6.61
C PHE A 87 0.44 11.02 6.97
N TRP A 88 0.21 9.78 6.60
CA TRP A 88 1.16 8.67 6.71
C TRP A 88 1.32 8.08 5.32
N LEU A 89 2.56 8.05 4.83
CA LEU A 89 2.90 7.47 3.54
C LEU A 89 3.84 6.29 3.78
N VAL A 90 3.36 5.10 3.45
CA VAL A 90 4.19 3.92 3.31
C VAL A 90 4.60 3.77 1.86
N TYR A 91 5.88 3.51 1.62
CA TYR A 91 6.41 3.31 0.27
C TYR A 91 7.53 2.26 0.29
N THR A 92 7.80 1.70 -0.87
CA THR A 92 8.78 0.61 -1.03
C THR A 92 9.82 1.03 -2.04
N ASP A 93 11.10 0.81 -1.72
CA ASP A 93 12.21 0.94 -2.67
C ASP A 93 12.71 -0.46 -3.05
N VAL A 94 12.37 -0.90 -4.26
CA VAL A 94 12.71 -2.22 -4.80
C VAL A 94 14.05 -2.17 -5.53
N LYS A 95 15.01 -2.99 -5.08
CA LYS A 95 16.38 -3.05 -5.61
C LYS A 95 16.61 -4.22 -6.56
N VAL A 96 15.81 -5.29 -6.45
CA VAL A 96 15.88 -6.47 -7.33
C VAL A 96 14.50 -6.73 -7.91
N THR A 97 14.37 -6.74 -9.24
CA THR A 97 13.09 -6.93 -9.95
C THR A 97 12.99 -8.26 -10.67
N GLU A 98 14.08 -9.01 -10.79
CA GLU A 98 14.16 -10.28 -11.53
C GLU A 98 14.76 -11.41 -10.68
N GLY A 99 14.49 -12.66 -11.06
CA GLY A 99 14.97 -13.85 -10.36
C GLY A 99 14.11 -14.25 -9.16
N ALA A 100 14.68 -15.11 -8.30
CA ALA A 100 13.99 -15.71 -7.16
C ALA A 100 13.76 -14.71 -6.01
N PHE A 101 14.57 -13.66 -5.92
CA PHE A 101 14.47 -12.63 -4.89
C PHE A 101 13.71 -11.40 -5.41
N LYS A 102 13.24 -10.59 -4.46
CA LYS A 102 12.63 -9.29 -4.74
C LYS A 102 13.14 -8.24 -3.78
N ASP A 103 14.43 -8.21 -3.48
CA ASP A 103 15.00 -7.38 -2.40
C ASP A 103 14.47 -5.94 -2.44
N MET A 104 13.91 -5.53 -1.31
CA MET A 104 13.23 -4.25 -1.16
C MET A 104 13.32 -3.77 0.29
N THR A 105 13.03 -2.50 0.51
CA THR A 105 12.76 -1.98 1.86
C THR A 105 11.50 -1.14 1.85
N ASN A 106 10.62 -1.41 2.81
CA ASN A 106 9.45 -0.60 3.11
C ASN A 106 9.83 0.50 4.11
N TYR A 107 9.36 1.70 3.85
CA TYR A 107 9.59 2.88 4.65
C TYR A 107 8.27 3.55 5.01
N LEU A 108 8.29 4.30 6.10
CA LEU A 108 7.21 5.19 6.52
C LEU A 108 7.74 6.63 6.59
N THR A 109 6.99 7.57 6.04
CA THR A 109 7.18 9.00 6.28
C THR A 109 5.84 9.66 6.60
N THR A 110 5.87 10.80 7.30
CA THR A 110 4.67 11.49 7.78
C THR A 110 4.74 12.98 7.51
N ALA A 111 3.58 13.63 7.37
CA ALA A 111 3.47 15.08 7.21
C ALA A 111 2.12 15.59 7.74
N LYS A 112 2.09 16.80 8.33
CA LYS A 112 0.82 17.43 8.75
C LYS A 112 0.06 18.07 7.59
N ASP A 113 0.77 18.48 6.54
CA ASP A 113 0.23 18.96 5.28
C ASP A 113 0.67 18.01 4.16
N ILE A 114 -0.21 17.69 3.22
CA ILE A 114 0.09 16.80 2.08
C ILE A 114 1.24 17.34 1.22
N ARG A 115 1.47 18.66 1.24
CA ARG A 115 2.57 19.37 0.55
C ARG A 115 3.89 19.32 1.32
N GLY A 116 3.90 18.71 2.51
CA GLY A 116 5.07 18.58 3.38
C GLY A 116 5.24 19.72 4.40
N PRO A 117 6.39 19.80 5.09
CA PRO A 117 7.53 18.89 4.93
C PRO A 117 7.20 17.46 5.39
N TRP A 118 7.75 16.49 4.66
CA TRP A 118 7.69 15.08 5.02
C TRP A 118 8.86 14.73 5.94
N SER A 119 8.61 13.89 6.96
CA SER A 119 9.63 13.46 7.92
C SER A 119 10.69 12.57 7.27
N ASP A 120 11.87 12.50 7.87
CA ASP A 120 12.88 11.50 7.49
C ASP A 120 12.28 10.08 7.49
N PRO A 121 12.77 9.19 6.60
CA PRO A 121 12.14 7.90 6.40
C PRO A 121 12.44 6.94 7.56
N ILE A 122 11.38 6.37 8.10
CA ILE A 122 11.44 5.34 9.12
C ILE A 122 11.46 3.98 8.42
N LYS A 123 12.57 3.25 8.56
CA LYS A 123 12.69 1.89 7.99
C LYS A 123 11.75 0.94 8.73
N LEU A 124 10.88 0.25 7.98
CA LEU A 124 9.96 -0.76 8.49
C LEU A 124 10.59 -2.16 8.40
N ASN A 125 10.48 -2.80 7.23
CA ASN A 125 10.99 -4.15 6.97
C ASN A 125 11.28 -4.35 5.47
N GLY A 126 11.60 -5.58 5.07
CA GLY A 126 11.81 -5.96 3.67
C GLY A 126 11.36 -7.39 3.38
N VAL A 127 10.25 -7.83 3.99
CA VAL A 127 9.73 -9.20 3.83
C VAL A 127 8.86 -9.40 2.58
N GLY A 128 8.49 -8.29 1.94
CA GLY A 128 7.66 -8.23 0.74
C GLY A 128 7.24 -6.78 0.46
N PHE A 129 6.61 -6.55 -0.68
CA PHE A 129 6.17 -5.24 -1.16
C PHE A 129 4.69 -4.99 -0.87
N ASP A 130 4.14 -3.90 -1.40
CA ASP A 130 2.76 -3.44 -1.19
C ASP A 130 2.40 -3.27 0.28
N ALA A 131 3.30 -2.65 1.05
CA ALA A 131 3.07 -2.38 2.45
C ALA A 131 2.05 -1.25 2.63
N SER A 132 1.01 -1.52 3.42
CA SER A 132 -0.06 -0.58 3.73
C SER A 132 -0.28 -0.45 5.23
N LEU A 133 -0.43 0.79 5.70
CA LEU A 133 -0.71 1.10 7.09
C LEU A 133 -2.22 1.15 7.34
N PHE A 134 -2.68 0.31 8.25
CA PHE A 134 -4.04 0.31 8.77
C PHE A 134 -4.09 0.95 10.16
N HIS A 135 -5.06 1.84 10.36
CA HIS A 135 -5.35 2.48 11.64
C HIS A 135 -6.65 1.88 12.19
N ASP A 136 -6.57 1.19 13.34
CA ASP A 136 -7.75 0.62 13.99
C ASP A 136 -8.38 1.62 14.98
N ASP A 137 -9.66 1.44 15.28
CA ASP A 137 -10.42 2.34 16.17
C ASP A 137 -9.93 2.28 17.63
N ASP A 138 -9.18 1.25 18.00
CA ASP A 138 -8.60 1.10 19.33
C ASP A 138 -7.23 1.78 19.48
N GLY A 139 -6.83 2.58 18.47
CA GLY A 139 -5.58 3.34 18.45
C GLY A 139 -4.38 2.55 17.95
N ARG A 140 -4.51 1.22 17.77
CA ARG A 140 -3.41 0.41 17.27
C ARG A 140 -3.24 0.56 15.77
N LYS A 141 -1.99 0.41 15.32
CA LYS A 141 -1.61 0.52 13.92
C LYS A 141 -0.98 -0.77 13.45
N TYR A 142 -1.28 -1.17 12.23
CA TYR A 142 -0.80 -2.43 11.67
C TYR A 142 -0.30 -2.20 10.25
N ILE A 143 0.86 -2.75 9.91
CA ILE A 143 1.27 -2.91 8.52
C ILE A 143 0.68 -4.22 8.01
N VAL A 144 0.02 -4.15 6.85
CA VAL A 144 -0.29 -5.31 6.02
C VAL A 144 0.53 -5.25 4.74
N GLN A 145 1.04 -6.38 4.29
CA GLN A 145 1.85 -6.47 3.08
C GLN A 145 1.83 -7.88 2.50
N GLN A 146 2.15 -7.98 1.22
CA GLN A 146 2.52 -9.26 0.61
C GLN A 146 3.78 -9.82 1.29
N THR A 147 3.92 -11.15 1.37
CA THR A 147 5.14 -11.83 1.84
C THR A 147 5.78 -12.57 0.68
N TRP A 148 7.06 -12.27 0.42
CA TRP A 148 7.82 -12.85 -0.70
C TRP A 148 8.53 -14.13 -0.27
N ASP A 149 8.27 -15.21 -0.99
CA ASP A 149 8.92 -16.51 -0.80
C ASP A 149 9.90 -16.78 -1.94
N HIS A 150 11.20 -16.78 -1.61
CA HIS A 150 12.28 -17.03 -2.57
C HIS A 150 12.62 -18.52 -2.70
N ARG A 151 12.01 -19.40 -1.90
CA ARG A 151 12.35 -20.83 -1.88
C ARG A 151 11.91 -21.48 -3.18
N GLU A 152 12.75 -22.39 -3.65
CA GLU A 152 12.39 -23.26 -4.77
C GLU A 152 11.11 -24.06 -4.45
N TYR A 153 10.32 -24.34 -5.49
CA TYR A 153 9.06 -25.12 -5.40
C TYR A 153 7.94 -24.48 -4.56
N HIS A 154 8.07 -23.22 -4.16
CA HIS A 154 7.01 -22.43 -3.53
C HIS A 154 6.53 -21.32 -4.48
N HIS A 155 5.28 -20.91 -4.34
CA HIS A 155 4.77 -19.76 -5.07
C HIS A 155 5.27 -18.46 -4.39
N PRO A 156 5.87 -17.49 -5.11
CA PRO A 156 6.51 -16.33 -4.48
C PRO A 156 5.58 -15.44 -3.64
N PHE A 157 4.28 -15.45 -3.91
CA PHE A 157 3.28 -14.71 -3.16
C PHE A 157 2.72 -15.58 -2.02
N ASP A 158 3.38 -15.60 -0.87
CA ASP A 158 3.04 -16.44 0.30
C ASP A 158 1.97 -15.78 1.22
N GLY A 159 1.04 -15.06 0.62
CA GLY A 159 -0.07 -14.43 1.32
C GLY A 159 0.23 -13.04 1.89
N ILE A 160 -0.74 -12.55 2.65
CA ILE A 160 -0.76 -11.24 3.28
C ILE A 160 -0.44 -11.39 4.76
N THR A 161 0.65 -10.77 5.19
CA THR A 161 1.10 -10.73 6.58
C THR A 161 0.66 -9.42 7.22
N LEU A 162 0.18 -9.52 8.46
CA LEU A 162 -0.14 -8.38 9.31
C LEU A 162 0.84 -8.34 10.49
N THR A 163 1.42 -7.17 10.74
CA THR A 163 2.36 -6.91 11.83
C THR A 163 1.98 -5.61 12.53
N GLU A 164 1.91 -5.62 13.86
CA GLU A 164 1.63 -4.43 14.67
C GLU A 164 2.81 -3.45 14.62
N LEU A 165 2.49 -2.15 14.61
CA LEU A 165 3.44 -1.05 14.68
C LEU A 165 3.32 -0.42 16.06
N ASP A 166 4.41 -0.38 16.82
CA ASP A 166 4.47 0.36 18.08
C ASP A 166 4.44 1.86 17.77
N THR A 167 3.35 2.53 18.17
CA THR A 167 3.14 3.95 17.88
C THR A 167 4.06 4.89 18.65
N ASN A 168 4.72 4.42 19.71
CA ASN A 168 5.68 5.23 20.48
C ASN A 168 7.06 5.24 19.82
N THR A 169 7.48 4.09 19.28
CA THR A 169 8.81 3.92 18.69
C THR A 169 8.80 3.95 17.17
N LEU A 170 7.62 3.86 16.55
CA LEU A 170 7.39 3.71 15.11
C LEU A 170 8.15 2.51 14.52
N LYS A 171 8.33 1.46 15.32
CA LYS A 171 8.95 0.20 14.91
C LYS A 171 7.90 -0.91 14.82
N LEU A 172 8.08 -1.79 13.85
CA LEU A 172 7.29 -3.01 13.79
C LEU A 172 7.61 -3.92 14.97
N MET A 173 6.59 -4.63 15.46
CA MET A 173 6.66 -5.63 16.51
C MET A 173 6.63 -7.03 15.86
N PRO A 174 7.79 -7.61 15.48
CA PRO A 174 7.83 -8.80 14.63
C PRO A 174 7.17 -10.03 15.26
N GLU A 175 7.13 -10.11 16.59
CA GLU A 175 6.45 -11.15 17.34
C GLU A 175 4.93 -11.18 17.13
N THR A 176 4.35 -10.09 16.61
CA THR A 176 2.91 -10.00 16.28
C THR A 176 2.60 -10.43 14.84
N ALA A 177 3.65 -10.62 14.02
CA ALA A 177 3.54 -10.93 12.60
C ALA A 177 2.80 -12.25 12.38
N ARG A 178 1.79 -12.23 11.50
CA ARG A 178 1.03 -13.43 11.12
C ARG A 178 0.38 -13.29 9.75
N THR A 179 0.34 -14.38 8.99
CA THR A 179 -0.41 -14.43 7.73
C THR A 179 -1.91 -14.42 8.00
N ILE A 180 -2.60 -13.37 7.55
CA ILE A 180 -4.05 -13.18 7.75
C ILE A 180 -4.89 -13.61 6.55
N TYR A 181 -4.29 -13.77 5.37
CA TYR A 181 -4.99 -14.16 4.15
C TYR A 181 -4.00 -14.79 3.15
N ARG A 182 -4.39 -15.89 2.49
CA ARG A 182 -3.54 -16.59 1.50
C ARG A 182 -3.98 -16.38 0.04
N GLY A 183 -4.97 -15.53 -0.20
CA GLY A 183 -5.56 -15.39 -1.52
C GLY A 183 -6.53 -16.51 -1.89
N THR A 184 -7.07 -16.40 -3.10
CA THR A 184 -7.82 -17.47 -3.78
C THR A 184 -6.89 -18.33 -4.64
N ALA A 185 -7.45 -19.34 -5.31
CA ALA A 185 -6.74 -20.16 -6.30
C ALA A 185 -6.15 -19.36 -7.48
N VAL A 186 -6.55 -18.10 -7.69
CA VAL A 186 -5.95 -17.22 -8.70
C VAL A 186 -4.52 -16.79 -8.35
N ALA A 187 -4.08 -17.00 -7.10
CA ALA A 187 -2.74 -16.71 -6.61
C ALA A 187 -2.34 -15.23 -6.78
N LEU A 188 -1.03 -14.96 -6.83
CA LEU A 188 -0.42 -13.62 -6.92
C LEU A 188 -1.08 -12.58 -6.01
N VAL A 189 -1.34 -12.95 -4.74
CA VAL A 189 -2.06 -12.08 -3.81
C VAL A 189 -1.16 -10.96 -3.29
N GLU A 190 -1.53 -9.73 -3.58
CA GLU A 190 -0.75 -8.51 -3.32
C GLU A 190 -1.68 -7.31 -3.05
N GLY A 191 -1.15 -6.08 -3.01
CA GLY A 191 -1.93 -4.86 -2.81
C GLY A 191 -2.86 -4.84 -1.60
N PRO A 192 -2.48 -5.34 -0.40
CA PRO A 192 -3.42 -5.46 0.70
C PRO A 192 -3.81 -4.11 1.31
N HIS A 193 -5.11 -3.86 1.43
CA HIS A 193 -5.65 -2.73 2.18
C HIS A 193 -6.74 -3.18 3.16
N LEU A 194 -6.59 -2.81 4.44
CA LEU A 194 -7.58 -3.09 5.47
C LEU A 194 -8.50 -1.88 5.69
N TYR A 195 -9.78 -2.17 5.85
CA TYR A 195 -10.81 -1.21 6.24
C TYR A 195 -11.67 -1.80 7.34
N LYS A 196 -12.13 -0.97 8.28
CA LYS A 196 -13.11 -1.37 9.28
C LYS A 196 -14.42 -0.67 9.01
N LEU A 197 -15.47 -1.47 8.79
CA LEU A 197 -16.79 -0.96 8.42
C LEU A 197 -17.88 -1.86 9.03
N ASN A 198 -18.84 -1.27 9.73
CA ASN A 198 -20.00 -1.95 10.30
C ASN A 198 -19.64 -3.19 11.15
N GLY A 199 -18.58 -3.09 11.97
CA GLY A 199 -18.13 -4.17 12.86
C GLY A 199 -17.36 -5.32 12.18
N TYR A 200 -16.94 -5.13 10.93
CA TYR A 200 -16.10 -6.07 10.18
C TYR A 200 -14.82 -5.40 9.71
N TYR A 201 -13.75 -6.19 9.68
CA TYR A 201 -12.53 -5.89 8.93
C TYR A 201 -12.70 -6.44 7.51
N TYR A 202 -12.52 -5.58 6.52
CA TYR A 202 -12.47 -5.92 5.10
C TYR A 202 -11.02 -5.82 4.63
N LEU A 203 -10.52 -6.88 4.00
CA LEU A 203 -9.24 -6.90 3.30
C LEU A 203 -9.53 -6.86 1.81
N PHE A 204 -9.12 -5.78 1.18
CA PHE A 204 -8.96 -5.67 -0.27
C PHE A 204 -7.55 -6.14 -0.63
N ALA A 205 -7.41 -6.83 -1.75
CA ALA A 205 -6.15 -7.34 -2.25
C ALA A 205 -6.25 -7.57 -3.76
N ALA A 206 -5.18 -7.26 -4.48
CA ALA A 206 -5.03 -7.61 -5.89
C ALA A 206 -4.64 -9.10 -6.02
N GLN A 207 -5.03 -9.73 -7.13
CA GLN A 207 -4.65 -11.09 -7.51
C GLN A 207 -4.50 -11.22 -9.03
N GLY A 208 -3.84 -12.30 -9.47
CA GLY A 208 -3.68 -12.64 -10.89
C GLY A 208 -2.56 -11.88 -11.60
N GLY A 209 -1.81 -11.03 -10.87
CA GLY A 209 -0.73 -10.19 -11.39
C GLY A 209 -1.22 -9.02 -12.24
N THR A 210 -0.39 -7.99 -12.40
CA THR A 210 -0.71 -6.72 -13.09
C THR A 210 -0.77 -6.83 -14.63
N VAL A 211 -1.30 -7.95 -15.13
CA VAL A 211 -1.51 -8.24 -16.55
C VAL A 211 -3.01 -8.44 -16.83
N PHE A 212 -3.38 -9.07 -17.95
CA PHE A 212 -4.80 -9.25 -18.32
C PHE A 212 -5.63 -10.09 -17.33
N THR A 213 -4.98 -10.84 -16.44
CA THR A 213 -5.60 -11.63 -15.38
C THR A 213 -5.80 -10.86 -14.07
N HIS A 214 -5.41 -9.58 -14.03
CA HIS A 214 -5.54 -8.73 -12.86
C HIS A 214 -7.00 -8.64 -12.39
N GLN A 215 -7.21 -8.89 -11.11
CA GLN A 215 -8.50 -8.72 -10.44
C GLN A 215 -8.32 -8.29 -8.98
N GLU A 216 -9.35 -7.66 -8.43
CA GLU A 216 -9.43 -7.29 -7.02
C GLU A 216 -10.32 -8.29 -6.27
N VAL A 217 -9.89 -8.72 -5.08
CA VAL A 217 -10.68 -9.59 -4.20
C VAL A 217 -10.92 -8.94 -2.86
N VAL A 218 -12.08 -9.25 -2.26
CA VAL A 218 -12.44 -8.76 -0.93
C VAL A 218 -12.76 -9.91 0.00
N ALA A 219 -12.05 -9.98 1.11
CA ALA A 219 -12.29 -10.88 2.22
C ALA A 219 -12.78 -10.09 3.44
N ARG A 220 -13.50 -10.73 4.37
CA ARG A 220 -13.86 -10.07 5.63
C ARG A 220 -13.81 -10.98 6.85
N SER A 221 -13.60 -10.38 8.02
CA SER A 221 -13.62 -11.06 9.32
C SER A 221 -14.18 -10.13 10.40
N LYS A 222 -14.72 -10.71 11.49
CA LYS A 222 -15.08 -9.93 12.69
C LYS A 222 -13.86 -9.57 13.55
N THR A 223 -12.73 -10.25 13.35
CA THR A 223 -11.51 -10.04 14.14
C THR A 223 -10.27 -10.14 13.27
N LEU A 224 -9.22 -9.38 13.62
CA LEU A 224 -7.87 -9.53 13.04
C LEU A 224 -7.05 -10.65 13.70
N ARG A 225 -7.53 -11.21 14.83
CA ARG A 225 -6.83 -12.21 15.65
C ARG A 225 -7.31 -13.66 15.42
N GLY A 226 -8.32 -13.85 14.56
CA GLY A 226 -8.97 -15.15 14.32
C GLY A 226 -8.46 -15.92 13.10
N ARG A 227 -9.23 -16.92 12.66
CA ARG A 227 -8.97 -17.64 11.39
C ARG A 227 -8.82 -16.63 10.24
N GLN A 228 -8.03 -17.01 9.23
CA GLN A 228 -7.79 -16.20 8.03
C GLN A 228 -9.06 -15.55 7.49
N LEU A 229 -8.96 -14.31 6.99
CA LEU A 229 -10.08 -13.64 6.35
C LEU A 229 -10.58 -14.51 5.18
N ARG A 230 -11.90 -14.56 4.99
CA ARG A 230 -12.51 -15.41 3.97
C ARG A 230 -13.31 -14.56 2.99
N ASN A 231 -13.22 -14.92 1.72
CA ASN A 231 -14.18 -14.47 0.73
C ASN A 231 -15.49 -15.19 1.03
N ARG A 232 -16.63 -14.51 0.96
CA ARG A 232 -17.89 -15.22 0.82
C ARG A 232 -17.89 -15.83 -0.57
N ALA A 233 -17.54 -17.12 -0.67
CA ALA A 233 -18.13 -17.92 -1.74
C ALA A 233 -19.65 -17.87 -1.54
N GLY A 234 -20.40 -17.74 -2.64
CA GLY A 234 -21.84 -17.98 -2.64
C GLY A 234 -22.17 -19.35 -2.06
#